data_AF-A0A382L0S7-F1
#
_entry.id   AF-A0A382L0S7-F1
#
_cell.length_a   1.000
_cell.length_b   1.000
_cell.length_c   1.000
_cell.angle_alpha   90.00
_cell.angle_beta   90.00
_cell.angle_gamma   90.00
#
_symmetry.space_group_name_H-M   'P 1'
#
loop_
_entity.id
_entity.type
_entity.pdbx_description
1 polymer ?
#
loop_
_entity_poly.entity_id
_entity_poly.type
_entity_poly.pdbx_seq_one_letter_code
_entity_poly.pdbx_strand_id
1 'polypeptide(L)'
;MMRKQTNTLLSALAFAFASATVSVPSMLVASDAVAQEQKASEKKTRRVPTLRGKVYEQLARAQTAADEAGNVEEAISILKEVEDKSDSMNAYEKAMMYNFFGFIYYNNEDYTKALESFAKVVEQQPIPEKFEMTTLFSLAQLNLMQGNYDDTITYLERWESLNTGPVPVKNKVIKAQAYYQNKQYDEAAMWISEAVADHEAEGMIPDE
;
A
#
# COMPACT_ATOMS: atom_id res chain seq x y z
N MET A 1 -22.56 47.61 -37.88
CA MET A 1 -22.24 48.94 -37.32
C MET A 1 -22.00 48.77 -35.82
N MET A 2 -21.06 49.51 -35.24
CA MET A 2 -20.72 49.62 -33.80
C MET A 2 -19.86 48.47 -33.24
N ARG A 3 -18.52 48.59 -33.18
CA ARG A 3 -17.61 49.44 -32.38
C ARG A 3 -17.28 48.86 -31.00
N LYS A 4 -15.98 48.54 -30.86
CA LYS A 4 -15.17 48.58 -29.64
C LYS A 4 -15.48 49.83 -28.80
N GLN A 5 -15.45 49.68 -27.48
CA GLN A 5 -14.71 50.52 -26.50
C GLN A 5 -15.45 50.55 -25.16
N THR A 6 -14.72 50.23 -24.09
CA THR A 6 -14.65 51.02 -22.84
C THR A 6 -13.26 50.71 -22.25
N ASN A 7 -12.29 51.61 -22.40
CA ASN A 7 -12.01 52.83 -21.61
C ASN A 7 -11.13 52.56 -20.39
N THR A 8 -9.83 52.47 -20.69
CA THR A 8 -8.73 53.33 -20.23
C THR A 8 -8.98 54.41 -19.16
N LEU A 9 -7.88 54.66 -18.40
CA LEU A 9 -7.48 55.88 -17.65
C LEU A 9 -7.97 55.93 -16.18
N LEU A 10 -7.20 56.35 -15.17
CA LEU A 10 -6.08 57.28 -15.13
C LEU A 10 -5.21 57.00 -13.87
N SER A 11 -3.93 57.27 -14.02
CA SER A 11 -2.90 57.38 -13.01
C SER A 11 -3.27 58.34 -11.86
N ALA A 12 -2.86 58.01 -10.64
CA ALA A 12 -2.59 59.00 -9.61
C ALA A 12 -1.28 58.64 -8.90
N LEU A 13 -0.26 59.44 -9.19
CA LEU A 13 0.95 59.57 -8.38
C LEU A 13 0.56 60.15 -7.01
N ALA A 14 1.09 59.58 -5.94
CA ALA A 14 1.40 60.33 -4.73
C ALA A 14 2.70 59.78 -4.13
N PHE A 15 3.75 60.59 -4.24
CA PHE A 15 5.03 60.44 -3.56
C PHE A 15 4.86 60.78 -2.06
N ALA A 16 5.44 59.97 -1.18
CA ALA A 16 6.10 60.46 0.04
C ALA A 16 7.03 59.38 0.64
N PHE A 17 8.34 59.59 0.48
CA PHE A 17 9.45 59.47 1.46
C PHE A 17 9.09 58.87 2.85
N ALA A 18 9.88 58.02 3.52
CA ALA A 18 11.34 58.00 3.63
C ALA A 18 11.87 56.71 4.31
N SER A 19 13.17 56.42 4.10
CA SER A 19 14.11 55.74 5.01
C SER A 19 13.94 54.22 5.23
N ALA A 20 14.95 53.36 5.17
CA ALA A 20 16.38 53.49 4.90
C ALA A 20 16.85 52.16 4.29
N THR A 21 17.69 52.23 3.26
CA THR A 21 18.33 51.05 2.67
C THR A 21 19.48 50.57 3.55
N VAL A 22 19.31 49.41 4.20
CA VAL A 22 20.45 48.59 4.60
C VAL A 22 20.68 47.57 3.49
N SER A 23 21.68 47.85 2.66
CA SER A 23 22.17 46.90 1.66
C SER A 23 22.89 45.76 2.37
N VAL A 24 22.21 44.63 2.56
CA VAL A 24 22.88 43.35 2.85
C VAL A 24 23.21 42.72 1.50
N PRO A 25 24.48 42.43 1.18
CA PRO A 25 24.79 41.72 -0.05
C PRO A 25 24.25 40.29 0.05
N SER A 26 23.23 39.98 -0.75
CA SER A 26 22.75 38.62 -0.95
C SER A 26 23.86 37.79 -1.61
N MET A 27 24.57 36.99 -0.81
CA MET A 27 25.31 35.86 -1.36
C MET A 27 24.29 34.84 -1.87
N LEU A 28 24.13 34.78 -3.18
CA LEU A 28 23.45 33.67 -3.85
C LEU A 28 24.31 32.42 -3.67
N VAL A 29 24.03 31.64 -2.62
CA VAL A 29 24.49 30.25 -2.56
C VAL A 29 23.54 29.49 -3.46
N ALA A 30 24.01 29.15 -4.66
CA ALA A 30 23.36 28.18 -5.52
C ALA A 30 23.39 26.83 -4.78
N SER A 31 22.29 26.49 -4.12
CA SER A 31 22.07 25.13 -3.63
C SER A 31 21.82 24.26 -4.86
N ASP A 32 22.86 23.57 -5.31
CA ASP A 32 22.72 22.46 -6.25
C ASP A 32 21.76 21.45 -5.63
N ALA A 33 20.53 21.42 -6.13
CA ALA A 33 19.58 20.37 -5.84
C ALA A 33 20.14 19.07 -6.42
N VAL A 34 20.88 18.32 -5.61
CA VAL A 34 21.29 16.96 -5.95
C VAL A 34 20.04 16.11 -5.94
N ALA A 35 19.43 15.95 -7.11
CA ALA A 35 18.44 14.91 -7.35
C ALA A 35 19.16 13.57 -7.14
N GLN A 36 18.91 12.96 -5.98
CA GLN A 36 19.49 11.67 -5.62
C GLN A 36 18.86 10.60 -6.52
N GLU A 37 19.57 10.25 -7.59
CA GLU A 37 19.23 9.16 -8.49
C GLU A 37 19.34 7.85 -7.70
N GLN A 38 18.23 7.41 -7.09
CA GLN A 38 18.13 6.07 -6.52
C GLN A 38 18.35 5.07 -7.65
N LYS A 39 19.54 4.45 -7.67
CA LYS A 39 19.87 3.36 -8.58
C LYS A 39 18.74 2.33 -8.53
N ALA A 40 18.06 2.15 -9.67
CA ALA A 40 17.08 1.08 -9.84
C ALA A 40 17.74 -0.25 -9.43
N SER A 41 17.13 -0.96 -8.48
CA SER A 41 17.71 -2.17 -7.91
C SER A 41 18.03 -3.18 -9.02
N GLU A 42 19.18 -3.86 -8.95
CA GLU A 42 19.61 -4.91 -9.90
C GLU A 42 18.75 -6.19 -9.85
N LYS A 43 17.67 -6.21 -9.06
CA LYS A 43 16.78 -7.38 -8.91
C LYS A 43 16.05 -7.65 -10.22
N LYS A 44 16.22 -8.86 -10.77
CA LYS A 44 15.50 -9.30 -11.97
C LYS A 44 13.99 -9.29 -11.72
N THR A 45 13.25 -8.49 -12.50
CA THR A 45 11.79 -8.46 -12.47
C THR A 45 11.22 -9.83 -12.78
N ARG A 46 10.27 -10.30 -11.94
CA ARG A 46 9.58 -11.58 -12.14
C ARG A 46 8.79 -11.54 -13.45
N ARG A 47 8.90 -12.59 -14.26
CA ARG A 47 8.04 -12.77 -15.42
C ARG A 47 6.72 -13.37 -14.96
N VAL A 48 5.65 -12.59 -15.05
CA VAL A 48 4.31 -12.97 -14.61
C VAL A 48 3.43 -13.22 -15.84
N PRO A 49 2.66 -14.31 -15.89
CA PRO A 49 1.68 -14.54 -16.95
C PRO A 49 0.56 -13.50 -16.91
N THR A 50 -0.13 -13.31 -18.03
CA THR A 50 -1.27 -12.39 -18.10
C THR A 50 -2.52 -13.01 -17.46
N LEU A 51 -3.40 -12.15 -16.93
CA LEU A 51 -4.76 -12.51 -16.54
C LEU A 51 -5.64 -12.53 -17.79
N ARG A 52 -6.18 -13.69 -18.17
CA ARG A 52 -7.05 -13.80 -19.36
C ARG A 52 -8.37 -13.07 -19.12
N GLY A 53 -8.86 -12.37 -20.14
CA GLY A 53 -10.11 -11.58 -20.05
C GLY A 53 -11.31 -12.39 -19.55
N LYS A 54 -11.49 -13.61 -20.06
CA LYS A 54 -12.57 -14.50 -19.62
C LYS A 54 -12.52 -14.85 -18.13
N VAL A 55 -11.32 -15.02 -17.56
CA VAL A 55 -11.17 -15.28 -16.13
C VAL A 55 -11.51 -14.01 -15.35
N TYR A 56 -10.94 -12.88 -15.76
CA TYR A 56 -11.24 -11.58 -15.16
C TYR A 56 -12.74 -11.26 -15.14
N GLU A 57 -13.45 -11.49 -16.23
CA GLU A 57 -14.90 -11.26 -16.33
C GLU A 57 -15.68 -12.06 -15.27
N GLN A 58 -15.31 -13.32 -15.02
CA GLN A 58 -15.97 -14.12 -13.98
C GLN A 58 -15.63 -13.62 -12.57
N LEU A 59 -14.38 -13.23 -12.34
CA LEU A 59 -13.96 -12.66 -11.06
C LEU A 59 -14.70 -11.33 -10.78
N ALA A 60 -14.82 -10.47 -11.79
CA ALA A 60 -15.57 -9.22 -11.70
C ALA A 60 -17.06 -9.47 -11.43
N ARG A 61 -17.66 -10.48 -12.07
CA ARG A 61 -19.06 -10.86 -11.81
C ARG A 61 -19.25 -11.31 -10.36
N ALA A 62 -18.32 -12.09 -9.80
CA ALA A 62 -18.38 -12.47 -8.39
C ALA A 62 -18.30 -11.25 -7.46
N GLN A 63 -17.41 -10.30 -7.77
CA GLN A 63 -17.31 -9.05 -7.01
C GLN A 63 -18.61 -8.25 -7.06
N THR A 64 -19.19 -8.04 -8.24
CA THR A 64 -20.47 -7.34 -8.38
C THR A 64 -21.58 -8.01 -7.57
N ALA A 65 -21.65 -9.34 -7.57
CA ALA A 65 -22.62 -10.08 -6.75
C ALA A 65 -22.42 -9.84 -5.24
N ALA A 66 -21.17 -9.76 -4.78
CA ALA A 66 -20.86 -9.45 -3.38
C ALA A 66 -21.20 -8.00 -3.01
N ASP A 67 -20.78 -7.04 -3.84
CA ASP A 67 -20.82 -5.60 -3.52
C ASP A 67 -22.22 -4.99 -3.72
N GLU A 68 -22.91 -5.31 -4.82
CA GLU A 68 -24.17 -4.64 -5.18
C GLU A 68 -25.41 -5.37 -4.64
N ALA A 69 -25.38 -6.71 -4.63
CA ALA A 69 -26.52 -7.51 -4.21
C ALA A 69 -26.44 -7.93 -2.72
N GLY A 70 -25.30 -7.70 -2.06
CA GLY A 70 -25.00 -8.28 -0.75
C GLY A 70 -25.06 -9.82 -0.76
N ASN A 71 -25.00 -10.43 -1.95
CA ASN A 71 -25.25 -11.84 -2.15
C ASN A 71 -23.92 -12.61 -2.10
N VAL A 72 -23.39 -12.73 -0.89
CA VAL A 72 -22.14 -13.45 -0.62
C VAL A 72 -22.21 -14.89 -1.13
N GLU A 73 -23.35 -15.56 -0.99
CA GLU A 73 -23.52 -16.93 -1.47
C GLU A 73 -23.37 -17.06 -2.99
N GLU A 74 -23.99 -16.14 -3.76
CA GLU A 74 -23.85 -16.11 -5.22
C GLU A 74 -22.42 -15.78 -5.64
N ALA A 75 -21.78 -14.80 -4.99
CA ALA A 75 -20.40 -14.45 -5.27
C ALA A 75 -19.45 -15.64 -5.07
N ILE A 76 -19.61 -16.36 -3.95
CA ILE A 76 -18.86 -17.59 -3.65
C ILE A 76 -19.18 -18.69 -4.66
N SER A 77 -20.44 -18.85 -5.08
CA SER A 77 -20.83 -19.82 -6.11
C SER A 77 -20.13 -19.54 -7.44
N ILE A 78 -20.11 -18.28 -7.89
CA ILE A 78 -19.42 -17.87 -9.12
C ILE A 78 -17.92 -18.18 -9.02
N LEU A 79 -17.28 -17.86 -7.89
CA LEU A 79 -15.85 -18.16 -7.72
C LEU A 79 -15.57 -19.67 -7.70
N LYS A 80 -16.46 -20.49 -7.14
CA LYS A 80 -16.34 -21.96 -7.20
C LYS A 80 -16.40 -22.49 -8.63
N GLU A 81 -17.28 -21.95 -9.48
CA GLU A 81 -17.31 -22.30 -10.91
C GLU A 81 -16.03 -21.92 -11.67
N VAL A 82 -15.29 -20.91 -11.18
CA VAL A 82 -13.95 -20.55 -11.67
C VAL A 82 -12.92 -21.54 -11.13
N GLU A 83 -12.97 -21.86 -9.83
CA GLU A 83 -12.07 -22.80 -9.16
C GLU A 83 -12.14 -24.21 -9.76
N ASP A 84 -13.31 -24.67 -10.18
CA ASP A 84 -13.51 -25.93 -10.90
C ASP A 84 -12.70 -26.03 -12.21
N LYS A 85 -12.24 -24.89 -12.74
CA LYS A 85 -11.42 -24.79 -13.96
C LYS A 85 -9.96 -24.44 -13.66
N SER A 86 -9.56 -24.51 -12.40
CA SER A 86 -8.24 -24.10 -11.93
C SER A 86 -7.09 -24.87 -12.59
N ASP A 87 -7.30 -26.11 -13.03
CA ASP A 87 -6.28 -26.87 -13.78
C ASP A 87 -5.85 -26.20 -15.09
N SER A 88 -6.72 -25.37 -15.67
CA SER A 88 -6.45 -24.61 -16.89
C SER A 88 -5.90 -23.20 -16.62
N MET A 89 -5.78 -22.81 -15.35
CA MET A 89 -5.39 -21.46 -14.93
C MET A 89 -3.90 -21.37 -14.65
N ASN A 90 -3.32 -20.21 -15.00
CA ASN A 90 -1.96 -19.89 -14.59
C ASN A 90 -1.92 -19.42 -13.13
N ALA A 91 -0.71 -19.34 -12.55
CA ALA A 91 -0.53 -18.98 -11.14
C ALA A 91 -1.14 -17.61 -10.77
N TYR A 92 -1.01 -16.61 -11.65
CA TYR A 92 -1.56 -15.28 -11.38
C TYR A 92 -3.09 -15.28 -11.38
N GLU A 93 -3.71 -16.05 -12.26
CA GLU A 93 -5.17 -16.22 -12.29
C GLU A 93 -5.68 -16.91 -11.02
N LYS A 94 -5.00 -17.97 -10.56
CA LYS A 94 -5.33 -18.65 -9.30
C LYS A 94 -5.18 -17.70 -8.12
N ALA A 95 -4.11 -16.91 -8.09
CA ALA A 95 -3.85 -15.94 -7.05
C ALA A 95 -4.93 -14.85 -7.00
N MET A 96 -5.35 -14.33 -8.16
CA MET A 96 -6.46 -13.37 -8.23
C MET A 96 -7.76 -13.98 -7.73
N MET A 97 -8.11 -15.20 -8.16
CA MET A 97 -9.30 -15.91 -7.68
C MET A 97 -9.31 -16.08 -6.15
N TYR A 98 -8.21 -16.55 -5.56
CA TYR A 98 -8.09 -16.67 -4.10
C TYR A 98 -8.13 -15.33 -3.38
N ASN A 99 -7.61 -14.28 -3.99
CA ASN A 99 -7.70 -12.93 -3.46
C ASN A 99 -9.16 -12.43 -3.44
N PHE A 100 -9.96 -12.72 -4.48
CA PHE A 100 -11.40 -12.43 -4.46
C PHE A 100 -12.14 -13.21 -3.38
N PHE A 101 -11.87 -14.50 -3.22
CA PHE A 101 -12.39 -15.27 -2.07
C PHE A 101 -12.04 -14.60 -0.74
N GLY A 102 -10.77 -14.22 -0.56
CA GLY A 102 -10.28 -13.58 0.66
C GLY A 102 -11.02 -12.28 1.00
N PHE A 103 -11.20 -11.39 0.02
CA PHE A 103 -11.93 -10.14 0.21
C PHE A 103 -13.42 -10.35 0.51
N ILE A 104 -14.08 -11.28 -0.20
CA ILE A 104 -15.49 -11.58 0.05
C ILE A 104 -15.69 -12.13 1.46
N TYR A 105 -14.84 -13.08 1.89
CA TYR A 105 -14.92 -13.63 3.23
C TYR A 105 -14.59 -12.59 4.31
N TYR A 106 -13.58 -11.75 4.07
CA TYR A 106 -13.25 -10.65 4.98
C TYR A 106 -14.41 -9.67 5.17
N ASN A 107 -15.05 -9.26 4.07
CA ASN A 107 -16.21 -8.36 4.12
C ASN A 107 -17.44 -9.00 4.78
N ASN A 108 -17.55 -10.33 4.73
CA ASN A 108 -18.56 -11.11 5.44
C ASN A 108 -18.13 -11.51 6.87
N GLU A 109 -17.04 -10.94 7.38
CA GLU A 109 -16.47 -11.20 8.71
C GLU A 109 -16.09 -12.68 8.97
N ASP A 110 -16.00 -13.50 7.93
CA ASP A 110 -15.48 -14.88 8.00
C ASP A 110 -13.95 -14.85 7.91
N TYR A 111 -13.32 -14.37 8.98
CA TYR A 111 -11.88 -14.14 9.02
C TYR A 111 -11.06 -15.43 8.87
N THR A 112 -11.60 -16.57 9.28
CA THR A 112 -10.95 -17.88 9.09
C THR A 112 -10.82 -18.19 7.61
N LYS A 113 -11.91 -18.13 6.83
CA LYS A 113 -11.84 -18.38 5.39
C LYS A 113 -11.09 -17.29 4.63
N ALA A 114 -11.13 -16.05 5.12
CA ALA A 114 -10.34 -14.96 4.55
C ALA A 114 -8.83 -15.26 4.66
N LEU A 115 -8.37 -15.67 5.85
CA LEU A 115 -6.98 -16.09 6.08
C LEU A 115 -6.58 -17.26 5.18
N GLU A 116 -7.39 -18.33 5.13
CA GLU A 116 -7.14 -19.48 4.26
C GLU A 116 -7.01 -19.07 2.78
N SER A 117 -7.88 -18.17 2.33
CA SER A 117 -7.90 -17.70 0.94
C SER A 117 -6.68 -16.84 0.62
N PHE A 118 -6.34 -15.87 1.47
CA PHE A 118 -5.15 -15.04 1.27
C PHE A 118 -3.85 -15.86 1.36
N ALA A 119 -3.78 -16.89 2.20
CA ALA A 119 -2.62 -17.78 2.27
C ALA A 119 -2.41 -18.51 0.92
N LYS A 120 -3.48 -19.01 0.30
CA LYS A 120 -3.41 -19.62 -1.04
C LYS A 120 -2.92 -18.67 -2.13
N VAL A 121 -3.15 -17.36 -2.01
CA VAL A 121 -2.61 -16.35 -2.95
C VAL A 121 -1.09 -16.37 -2.95
N VAL A 122 -0.48 -16.29 -1.77
CA VAL A 122 0.98 -16.19 -1.63
C VAL A 122 1.68 -17.52 -1.91
N GLU A 123 0.96 -18.63 -1.94
CA GLU A 123 1.47 -19.93 -2.40
C GLU A 123 1.57 -20.03 -3.93
N GLN A 124 0.90 -19.16 -4.69
CA GLN A 124 0.97 -19.19 -6.15
C GLN A 124 2.23 -18.48 -6.65
N GLN A 125 2.95 -19.11 -7.59
CA GLN A 125 4.11 -18.52 -8.25
C GLN A 125 4.17 -18.87 -9.74
N PRO A 126 4.61 -17.94 -10.62
CA PRO A 126 4.98 -16.56 -10.32
C PRO A 126 3.76 -15.62 -10.25
N ILE A 127 3.77 -14.70 -9.28
CA ILE A 127 2.83 -13.57 -9.17
C ILE A 127 3.59 -12.23 -9.08
N PRO A 128 2.94 -11.07 -9.35
CA PRO A 128 3.59 -9.77 -9.19
C PRO A 128 4.08 -9.57 -7.75
N GLU A 129 5.33 -9.15 -7.58
CA GLU A 129 5.94 -8.99 -6.24
C GLU A 129 5.15 -8.01 -5.37
N LYS A 130 4.72 -6.89 -5.93
CA LYS A 130 3.87 -5.92 -5.22
C LYS A 130 2.54 -6.55 -4.77
N PHE A 131 1.97 -7.45 -5.56
CA PHE A 131 0.73 -8.13 -5.19
C PHE A 131 0.98 -9.10 -4.03
N GLU A 132 2.04 -9.92 -4.10
CA GLU A 132 2.43 -10.80 -3.00
C GLU A 132 2.69 -10.03 -1.71
N MET A 133 3.45 -8.92 -1.78
CA MET A 133 3.73 -8.07 -0.62
C MET A 133 2.45 -7.46 -0.04
N THR A 134 1.51 -6.97 -0.86
CA THR A 134 0.23 -6.47 -0.36
C THR A 134 -0.53 -7.58 0.38
N THR A 135 -0.60 -8.79 -0.18
CA THR A 135 -1.34 -9.90 0.45
C THR A 135 -0.67 -10.42 1.72
N LEU A 136 0.67 -10.50 1.77
CA LEU A 136 1.42 -10.84 2.98
C LEU A 136 1.13 -9.85 4.11
N PHE A 137 1.03 -8.56 3.78
CA PHE A 137 0.70 -7.55 4.77
C PHE A 137 -0.75 -7.69 5.26
N SER A 138 -1.71 -7.98 4.38
CA SER A 138 -3.09 -8.29 4.78
C SER A 138 -3.16 -9.52 5.69
N LEU A 139 -2.41 -10.59 5.39
CA LEU A 139 -2.29 -11.78 6.24
C LEU A 139 -1.73 -11.42 7.62
N ALA A 140 -0.68 -10.60 7.68
CA ALA A 140 -0.10 -10.17 8.94
C ALA A 140 -1.09 -9.39 9.82
N GLN A 141 -1.79 -8.40 9.23
CA GLN A 141 -2.80 -7.61 9.92
C GLN A 141 -3.96 -8.46 10.43
N LEU A 142 -4.45 -9.38 9.59
CA LEU A 142 -5.59 -10.22 9.94
C LEU A 142 -5.24 -11.24 11.03
N ASN A 143 -4.05 -11.86 10.95
CA ASN A 143 -3.55 -12.74 12.01
C ASN A 143 -3.38 -12.00 13.34
N LEU A 144 -2.90 -10.74 13.30
CA LEU A 144 -2.72 -9.94 14.51
C LEU A 144 -4.05 -9.68 15.21
N MET A 145 -5.08 -9.34 14.44
CA MET A 145 -6.44 -9.13 14.93
C MET A 145 -7.01 -10.40 15.57
N GLN A 146 -6.70 -11.57 15.01
CA GLN A 146 -7.16 -12.87 15.51
C GLN A 146 -6.31 -13.41 16.68
N GLY A 147 -5.23 -12.72 17.06
CA GLY A 147 -4.33 -13.16 18.13
C GLY A 147 -3.26 -14.18 17.71
N ASN A 148 -3.10 -14.40 16.40
CA ASN A 148 -2.12 -15.33 15.83
C ASN A 148 -0.77 -14.63 15.66
N TYR A 149 -0.09 -14.35 16.77
CA TYR A 149 1.10 -13.48 16.78
C TYR A 149 2.31 -14.08 16.02
N ASP A 150 2.55 -15.39 16.16
CA ASP A 150 3.63 -16.08 15.42
C ASP A 150 3.43 -15.99 13.90
N ASP A 151 2.19 -16.17 13.43
CA ASP A 151 1.86 -16.06 12.01
C ASP A 151 2.02 -14.61 11.52
N THR A 152 1.62 -13.62 12.31
CA THR A 152 1.86 -12.20 11.99
C THR A 152 3.34 -11.92 11.75
N ILE A 153 4.21 -12.39 12.66
CA ILE A 153 5.67 -12.22 12.55
C ILE A 153 6.17 -12.92 11.29
N THR A 154 5.78 -14.17 11.07
CA THR A 154 6.19 -14.98 9.90
C THR A 154 5.82 -14.31 8.58
N TYR A 155 4.60 -13.78 8.44
CA TYR A 155 4.17 -13.09 7.22
C TYR A 155 4.91 -11.76 7.01
N LEU A 156 5.24 -11.02 8.08
CA LEU A 156 6.04 -9.79 7.98
C LEU A 156 7.49 -10.07 7.60
N GLU A 157 8.10 -11.13 8.11
CA GLU A 157 9.46 -11.54 7.72
C GLU A 157 9.52 -11.96 6.25
N ARG A 158 8.50 -12.69 5.78
CA ARG A 158 8.37 -13.00 4.35
C ARG A 158 8.20 -11.73 3.53
N TRP A 159 7.40 -10.76 4.00
CA TRP A 159 7.25 -9.45 3.35
C TRP A 159 8.59 -8.70 3.26
N GLU A 160 9.36 -8.67 4.35
CA GLU A 160 10.66 -8.03 4.44
C GLU A 160 11.67 -8.64 3.46
N SER A 161 11.64 -9.97 3.29
CA SER A 161 12.51 -10.66 2.32
C SER A 161 12.28 -10.23 0.86
N LEU A 162 11.08 -9.72 0.56
CA LEU A 162 10.74 -9.19 -0.77
C LEU A 162 11.05 -7.70 -0.89
N ASN A 163 10.94 -6.96 0.21
CA ASN A 163 11.16 -5.52 0.25
C ASN A 163 12.62 -5.17 -0.08
N THR A 164 12.80 -4.15 -0.91
CA THR A 164 14.13 -3.64 -1.29
C THR A 164 14.38 -2.22 -0.79
N GLY A 165 13.36 -1.56 -0.22
CA GLY A 165 13.46 -0.26 0.41
C GLY A 165 13.49 -0.35 1.93
N PRO A 166 13.38 0.81 2.62
CA PRO A 166 13.14 0.85 4.05
C PRO A 166 11.87 0.07 4.43
N VAL A 167 11.84 -0.51 5.63
CA VAL A 167 10.62 -1.11 6.16
C VAL A 167 9.67 0.02 6.61
N PRO A 168 8.42 0.09 6.11
CA PRO A 168 7.48 1.13 6.49
C PRO A 168 7.21 1.12 8.00
N VAL A 169 7.07 2.31 8.60
CA VAL A 169 6.75 2.49 10.03
C VAL A 169 5.57 1.61 10.46
N LYS A 170 4.50 1.57 9.66
CA LYS A 170 3.32 0.73 9.95
C LYS A 170 3.66 -0.76 10.09
N ASN A 171 4.57 -1.29 9.27
CA ASN A 171 4.98 -2.69 9.36
C ASN A 171 5.79 -2.92 10.64
N LYS A 172 6.69 -1.99 10.99
CA LYS A 172 7.47 -2.05 12.24
C LYS A 172 6.56 -2.05 13.48
N VAL A 173 5.55 -1.17 13.49
CA VAL A 173 4.57 -1.10 14.60
C VAL A 173 3.78 -2.40 14.74
N ILE A 174 3.28 -2.98 13.65
CA ILE A 174 2.54 -4.26 13.69
C ILE A 174 3.46 -5.39 14.19
N LYS A 175 4.72 -5.41 13.73
CA LYS A 175 5.71 -6.41 14.17
C LYS A 175 6.02 -6.29 15.66
N ALA A 176 6.24 -5.06 16.14
CA ALA A 176 6.44 -4.77 17.55
C ALA A 176 5.23 -5.19 18.40
N GLN A 177 4.01 -4.89 17.93
CA GLN A 177 2.77 -5.29 18.61
C GLN A 177 2.64 -6.81 18.69
N ALA A 178 2.93 -7.53 17.60
CA ALA A 178 2.92 -8.98 17.57
C ALA A 178 3.93 -9.57 18.57
N TYR A 179 5.19 -9.09 18.54
CA TYR A 179 6.22 -9.52 19.50
C TYR A 179 5.82 -9.25 20.95
N TYR A 180 5.26 -8.08 21.24
CA TYR A 180 4.84 -7.72 22.60
C TYR A 180 3.76 -8.67 23.12
N GLN A 181 2.73 -8.93 22.30
CA GLN A 181 1.66 -9.85 22.67
C GLN A 181 2.13 -11.30 22.76
N ASN A 182 3.17 -11.66 21.98
CA ASN A 182 3.87 -12.93 22.08
C ASN A 182 4.88 -13.00 23.25
N LYS A 183 4.94 -11.98 24.11
CA LYS A 183 5.84 -11.87 25.27
C LYS A 183 7.33 -11.83 24.93
N GLN A 184 7.65 -11.47 23.70
CA GLN A 184 9.00 -11.23 23.19
C GLN A 184 9.32 -9.74 23.32
N TYR A 185 9.57 -9.31 24.55
CA TYR A 185 9.62 -7.88 24.89
C TYR A 185 10.85 -7.18 24.34
N ASP A 186 11.99 -7.87 24.21
CA ASP A 186 13.22 -7.28 23.69
C ASP A 186 13.07 -6.97 22.19
N GLU A 187 12.49 -7.90 21.42
CA GLU A 187 12.18 -7.71 20.01
C GLU A 187 11.10 -6.64 19.82
N ALA A 188 10.07 -6.63 20.67
CA ALA A 188 9.05 -5.60 20.64
C ALA A 188 9.64 -4.20 20.86
N ALA A 189 10.51 -4.05 21.87
CA ALA A 189 11.19 -2.80 22.18
C ALA A 189 12.08 -2.34 21.02
N MET A 190 12.85 -3.25 20.42
CA MET A 190 13.68 -2.95 19.26
C MET A 190 12.83 -2.40 18.09
N TRP A 191 11.78 -3.12 17.67
CA TRP A 191 10.96 -2.72 16.52
C TRP A 191 10.17 -1.43 16.75
N ILE A 192 9.65 -1.20 17.97
CA ILE A 192 8.93 0.04 18.25
C ILE A 192 9.86 1.24 18.36
N SER A 193 11.05 1.08 18.93
CA SER A 193 12.06 2.15 18.98
C SER A 193 12.50 2.57 17.59
N GLU A 194 12.72 1.61 16.69
CA GLU A 194 12.99 1.93 15.29
C GLU A 194 11.83 2.66 14.60
N ALA A 195 10.59 2.24 14.85
CA ALA A 195 9.40 2.88 14.28
C ALA A 195 9.28 4.34 14.72
N VAL A 196 9.53 4.64 16.00
CA VAL A 196 9.52 5.99 16.55
C VAL A 196 10.64 6.83 15.94
N ALA A 197 11.87 6.30 15.90
CA ALA A 197 13.01 7.02 15.32
C ALA A 197 12.78 7.38 13.84
N ASP A 198 12.22 6.46 13.05
CA ASP A 198 11.87 6.73 11.66
C ASP A 198 10.78 7.81 11.55
N HIS A 199 9.76 7.77 12.40
CA HIS A 199 8.67 8.75 12.40
C HIS A 199 9.14 10.17 12.79
N GLU A 200 10.00 10.28 13.80
CA GLU A 200 10.61 11.55 14.21
C GLU A 200 11.54 12.12 13.13
N ALA A 201 12.32 11.26 12.45
CA ALA A 201 13.20 11.66 11.36
C ALA A 201 12.42 12.24 10.15
N GLU A 202 11.15 11.87 9.98
CA GLU A 202 10.25 12.46 8.98
C GLU A 202 9.71 13.85 9.38
N GLY A 203 10.12 14.39 10.54
CA GLY A 203 9.69 15.70 11.04
C GLY A 203 8.31 15.67 11.72
N MET A 204 7.77 14.48 11.99
CA MET A 204 6.51 14.27 12.70
C MET A 204 6.78 14.12 14.20
N ILE A 205 7.22 15.20 14.84
CA ILE A 205 7.47 15.23 16.28
C ILE A 205 6.11 15.27 17.01
N PRO A 206 5.81 14.36 17.95
CA PRO A 206 4.62 14.43 18.76
C PRO A 206 4.59 15.73 19.59
N ASP A 207 3.44 16.41 19.65
CA ASP A 207 3.26 17.53 20.58
C ASP A 207 3.38 17.00 22.03
N GLU A 208 4.24 17.63 22.84
CA GLU A 208 4.44 17.32 24.27
C GLU A 208 3.25 17.71 25.16
#